data_AF-A0A7G5KDJ3-F1
#
_entry.id   AF-A0A7G5KDJ3-F1
#
_cell.length_a   1.000
_cell.length_b   1.000
_cell.length_c   1.000
_cell.angle_alpha   90.00
_cell.angle_beta   90.00
_cell.angle_gamma   90.00
#
_symmetry.space_group_name_H-M   'P 1'
#
loop_
_entity.id
_entity.type
_entity.pdbx_description
1 polymer ?
#
loop_
_entity_poly.entity_id
_entity_poly.type
_entity_poly.pdbx_seq_one_letter_code
_entity_poly.pdbx_strand_id
1 'polypeptide(L)'
;MAPSISDFPHSVASTQPSVCKVGINGFGRIGRNVLRASLNRTDLQIVAINHTCNTVQDLIYLIRYDSCMGKLSDDISIHALSDTLITINGRQIVLTSERDLQKLNWSAVGVDYVVECTGKFTKRDLALQHVTYGHAKRVVISAPSSDSPTYVYGVNSDNYRADEDRRVVSCASCTTNCVTPVLKVLHQQFGIVQGLLTTVHAATQSQQVLDGYSKKNRRLGRSVFDNIIPTTTGAAKAIATVLPELTGKVTGVSIRVPAPNVSMIDLTVTTEQPTSLAEIMAAFRRAAKSSLAGVLYVSDEELVSSDYKGNPNSAVVDAPACTELNPQFFKIMAWYDNEWGYSNRLLDLTAHVALQEQ
;
A
#
# COMPACT_ATOMS: atom_id res chain seq x y z
N MET A 1 27.50 -24.76 10.68
CA MET A 1 27.64 -24.74 9.21
C MET A 1 26.27 -25.09 8.65
N ALA A 2 25.66 -24.16 7.91
CA ALA A 2 24.29 -24.30 7.40
C ALA A 2 24.28 -25.19 6.15
N PRO A 3 23.29 -26.10 5.99
CA PRO A 3 23.15 -26.90 4.78
C PRO A 3 22.49 -26.10 3.64
N SER A 4 22.76 -26.56 2.42
CA SER A 4 22.33 -26.04 1.12
C SER A 4 20.89 -26.44 0.77
N ILE A 5 20.21 -25.62 -0.04
CA ILE A 5 18.77 -25.63 -0.43
C ILE A 5 18.35 -26.81 -1.33
N SER A 6 19.17 -27.84 -1.52
CA SER A 6 18.93 -28.90 -2.52
C SER A 6 17.92 -30.00 -2.14
N ASP A 7 17.30 -29.97 -0.96
CA ASP A 7 16.69 -31.18 -0.36
C ASP A 7 15.15 -31.22 -0.28
N PHE A 8 14.40 -30.43 -1.08
CA PHE A 8 12.91 -30.48 -1.05
C PHE A 8 12.29 -31.16 -2.29
N PRO A 9 11.42 -32.18 -2.12
CA PRO A 9 10.77 -32.87 -3.25
C PRO A 9 9.59 -32.07 -3.82
N HIS A 10 9.51 -32.02 -5.16
CA HIS A 10 8.42 -31.40 -5.92
C HIS A 10 7.12 -32.22 -5.82
N SER A 11 5.99 -31.59 -5.44
CA SER A 11 4.66 -32.19 -5.54
C SER A 11 3.89 -31.72 -6.78
N VAL A 12 3.20 -32.67 -7.41
CA VAL A 12 2.45 -32.59 -8.67
C VAL A 12 1.24 -31.63 -8.61
N ALA A 13 1.00 -30.93 -9.72
CA ALA A 13 -0.03 -29.89 -9.87
C ALA A 13 -1.47 -30.44 -9.92
N SER A 14 -2.40 -29.71 -9.28
CA SER A 14 -3.85 -29.84 -9.48
C SER A 14 -4.41 -28.57 -10.10
N THR A 15 -5.33 -28.73 -11.06
CA THR A 15 -5.94 -27.69 -11.89
C THR A 15 -7.02 -26.92 -11.13
N GLN A 16 -6.59 -26.03 -10.23
CA GLN A 16 -7.33 -24.81 -9.91
C GLN A 16 -6.77 -23.65 -10.76
N PRO A 17 -7.52 -22.57 -11.04
CA PRO A 17 -6.88 -21.34 -11.55
C PRO A 17 -5.68 -21.05 -10.67
N SER A 18 -4.49 -20.92 -11.26
CA SER A 18 -3.24 -20.91 -10.49
C SER A 18 -3.27 -19.75 -9.50
N VAL A 19 -3.47 -20.06 -8.22
CA VAL A 19 -3.50 -19.09 -7.13
C VAL A 19 -2.24 -18.23 -7.20
N CYS A 20 -2.38 -16.91 -7.14
CA CYS A 20 -1.24 -15.99 -7.19
C CYS A 20 -0.31 -16.26 -6.00
N LYS A 21 0.86 -16.87 -6.25
CA LYS A 21 1.84 -17.20 -5.20
C LYS A 21 2.77 -16.03 -4.95
N VAL A 22 2.66 -15.46 -3.76
CA VAL A 22 3.30 -14.20 -3.40
C VAL A 22 4.42 -14.42 -2.39
N GLY A 23 5.57 -13.78 -2.64
CA GLY A 23 6.66 -13.62 -1.70
C GLY A 23 6.69 -12.21 -1.13
N ILE A 24 6.93 -12.07 0.18
CA ILE A 24 7.10 -10.76 0.82
C ILE A 24 8.59 -10.52 1.05
N ASN A 25 9.17 -9.49 0.42
CA ASN A 25 10.52 -9.04 0.77
C ASN A 25 10.46 -7.88 1.77
N GLY A 26 10.97 -8.06 2.99
CA GLY A 26 10.95 -7.04 4.02
C GLY A 26 9.73 -7.14 4.92
N PHE A 27 9.90 -7.81 6.06
CA PHE A 27 8.83 -8.06 7.03
C PHE A 27 8.66 -6.94 8.08
N GLY A 28 8.72 -5.70 7.59
CA GLY A 28 8.44 -4.50 8.38
C GLY A 28 6.95 -4.26 8.55
N ARG A 29 6.56 -3.00 8.82
CA ARG A 29 5.16 -2.65 9.06
C ARG A 29 4.24 -3.01 7.89
N ILE A 30 4.61 -2.65 6.65
CA ILE A 30 3.82 -2.98 5.46
C ILE A 30 3.80 -4.49 5.20
N GLY A 31 4.96 -5.16 5.22
CA GLY A 31 5.03 -6.61 5.00
C GLY A 31 4.15 -7.42 5.96
N ARG A 32 4.07 -7.03 7.24
CA ARG A 32 3.16 -7.68 8.21
C ARG A 32 1.68 -7.41 7.93
N ASN A 33 1.33 -6.20 7.53
CA ASN A 33 -0.05 -5.87 7.16
C ASN A 33 -0.47 -6.55 5.85
N VAL A 34 0.44 -6.71 4.88
CA VAL A 34 0.23 -7.53 3.67
C VAL A 34 -0.05 -8.98 4.05
N LEU A 35 0.75 -9.58 4.94
CA LEU A 35 0.47 -10.93 5.43
C LEU A 35 -0.92 -10.98 6.09
N ARG A 36 -1.21 -10.10 7.05
CA ARG A 36 -2.50 -10.08 7.76
C ARG A 36 -3.69 -9.93 6.80
N ALA A 37 -3.61 -9.02 5.84
CA ALA A 37 -4.66 -8.81 4.84
C ALA A 37 -4.85 -10.04 3.92
N SER A 38 -3.78 -10.76 3.61
CA SER A 38 -3.84 -11.97 2.78
C SER A 38 -4.54 -13.15 3.43
N LEU A 39 -4.63 -13.20 4.77
CA LEU A 39 -5.22 -14.35 5.49
C LEU A 39 -6.71 -14.53 5.19
N ASN A 40 -7.39 -13.45 4.80
CA ASN A 40 -8.82 -13.47 4.46
C ASN A 40 -9.07 -13.61 2.94
N ARG A 41 -8.03 -13.91 2.16
CA ARG A 41 -8.09 -13.99 0.69
C ARG A 41 -7.91 -15.40 0.17
N THR A 42 -8.54 -15.66 -0.98
CA THR A 42 -8.49 -16.96 -1.69
C THR A 42 -7.91 -16.86 -3.09
N ASP A 43 -7.80 -15.66 -3.65
CA ASP A 43 -7.25 -15.39 -4.98
C ASP A 43 -5.72 -15.32 -5.01
N LEU A 44 -5.09 -15.15 -3.83
CA LEU A 44 -3.65 -15.15 -3.65
C LEU A 44 -3.23 -15.89 -2.38
N GLN A 45 -1.97 -16.30 -2.34
CA GLN A 45 -1.37 -17.00 -1.21
C GLN A 45 0.04 -16.48 -0.97
N ILE A 46 0.33 -16.07 0.28
CA ILE A 46 1.72 -15.85 0.71
C ILE A 46 2.37 -17.22 0.90
N VAL A 47 3.46 -17.48 0.19
CA VAL A 47 4.20 -18.74 0.27
C VAL A 47 5.62 -18.58 0.80
N ALA A 48 6.17 -17.35 0.78
CA ALA A 48 7.46 -17.07 1.39
C ALA A 48 7.58 -15.65 1.96
N ILE A 49 8.40 -15.49 2.99
CA ILE A 49 8.71 -14.21 3.63
C ILE A 49 10.23 -14.11 3.82
N ASN A 50 10.84 -13.08 3.24
CA ASN A 50 12.21 -12.68 3.54
C ASN A 50 12.22 -11.61 4.63
N HIS A 51 12.83 -11.90 5.78
CA HIS A 51 12.80 -11.06 6.98
C HIS A 51 14.18 -10.83 7.59
N THR A 52 14.23 -10.04 8.66
CA THR A 52 15.45 -9.80 9.44
C THR A 52 15.25 -10.00 10.95
N CYS A 53 14.15 -10.64 11.37
CA CYS A 53 13.96 -11.10 12.75
C CYS A 53 15.08 -12.05 13.16
N ASN A 54 15.49 -12.00 14.43
CA ASN A 54 16.58 -12.84 14.94
C ASN A 54 16.18 -14.31 15.03
N THR A 55 14.93 -14.58 15.42
CA THR A 55 14.39 -15.94 15.53
C THR A 55 13.02 -16.06 14.86
N VAL A 56 12.62 -17.29 14.53
CA VAL A 56 11.26 -17.60 14.06
C VAL A 56 10.19 -17.22 15.09
N GLN A 57 10.52 -17.34 16.39
CA GLN A 57 9.60 -16.96 17.46
C GLN A 57 9.39 -15.44 17.54
N ASP A 58 10.42 -14.63 17.29
CA ASP A 58 10.27 -13.18 17.18
C ASP A 58 9.35 -12.80 16.01
N LEU A 59 9.49 -13.51 14.88
CA LEU A 59 8.62 -13.32 13.72
C LEU A 59 7.16 -13.68 14.04
N ILE A 60 6.92 -14.84 14.66
CA ILE A 60 5.58 -15.28 15.08
C ILE A 60 4.98 -14.28 16.09
N TYR A 61 5.78 -13.80 17.04
CA TYR A 61 5.37 -12.76 17.99
C TYR A 61 4.89 -11.49 17.27
N LEU A 62 5.68 -10.99 16.30
CA LEU A 62 5.32 -9.80 15.52
C LEU A 62 4.11 -10.02 14.59
N ILE A 63 3.84 -11.26 14.16
CA ILE A 63 2.59 -11.60 13.46
C ILE A 63 1.41 -11.52 14.43
N ARG A 64 1.55 -12.11 15.61
CA ARG A 64 0.48 -12.24 16.60
C ARG A 64 0.09 -10.90 17.23
N TYR A 65 1.05 -10.04 17.53
CA TYR A 65 0.82 -8.81 18.30
C TYR A 65 1.20 -7.57 17.49
N ASP A 66 0.23 -6.66 17.28
CA ASP A 66 0.45 -5.37 16.64
C ASP A 66 -0.26 -4.26 17.43
N SER A 67 0.43 -3.15 17.71
CA SER A 67 -0.11 -2.05 18.53
C SER A 67 -1.17 -1.22 17.81
N CYS A 68 -1.20 -1.22 16.47
CA CYS A 68 -2.17 -0.47 15.67
C CYS A 68 -3.38 -1.35 15.33
N MET A 69 -3.12 -2.60 14.94
CA MET A 69 -4.13 -3.54 14.45
C MET A 69 -4.62 -4.54 15.52
N GLY A 70 -4.05 -4.48 16.72
CA GLY A 70 -4.37 -5.41 17.81
C GLY A 70 -3.78 -6.81 17.63
N LYS A 71 -4.19 -7.68 18.54
CA LYS A 71 -3.83 -9.11 18.53
C LYS A 71 -4.56 -9.82 17.39
N LEU A 72 -3.83 -10.62 16.62
CA LEU A 72 -4.40 -11.51 15.62
C LEU A 72 -5.20 -12.63 16.31
N SER A 73 -6.41 -12.94 15.80
CA SER A 73 -7.33 -13.92 16.40
C SER A 73 -6.63 -15.22 16.81
N ASP A 74 -7.00 -15.76 17.97
CA ASP A 74 -6.48 -17.03 18.48
C ASP A 74 -6.92 -18.23 17.61
N ASP A 75 -8.00 -18.08 16.83
CA ASP A 75 -8.44 -19.08 15.84
C ASP A 75 -7.43 -19.24 14.70
N ILE A 76 -6.55 -18.26 14.50
CA ILE A 76 -5.49 -18.35 13.49
C ILE A 76 -4.31 -19.12 14.09
N SER A 77 -4.21 -20.41 13.76
CA SER A 77 -3.13 -21.29 14.22
C SER A 77 -1.82 -20.91 13.54
N ILE A 78 -0.76 -20.63 14.31
CA ILE A 78 0.58 -20.35 13.78
C ILE A 78 1.58 -21.25 14.48
N HIS A 79 2.30 -22.07 13.71
CA HIS A 79 3.29 -23.00 14.25
C HIS A 79 4.62 -22.90 13.50
N ALA A 80 5.73 -22.87 14.23
CA ALA A 80 7.05 -23.08 13.65
C ALA A 80 7.28 -24.59 13.46
N LEU A 81 7.59 -25.00 12.24
CA LEU A 81 8.03 -26.37 11.93
C LEU A 81 9.55 -26.47 11.97
N SER A 82 10.23 -25.38 11.64
CA SER A 82 11.69 -25.19 11.77
C SER A 82 12.00 -23.69 11.85
N ASP A 83 13.28 -23.32 11.90
CA ASP A 83 13.72 -21.93 11.81
C ASP A 83 13.43 -21.28 10.44
N THR A 84 13.16 -22.09 9.41
CA THR A 84 12.95 -21.66 8.02
C THR A 84 11.55 -21.96 7.48
N LEU A 85 10.66 -22.50 8.31
CA LEU A 85 9.32 -22.91 7.88
C LEU A 85 8.30 -22.72 9.00
N ILE A 86 7.25 -21.96 8.70
CA ILE A 86 6.09 -21.81 9.57
C ILE A 86 4.83 -22.31 8.85
N THR A 87 3.78 -22.55 9.62
CA THR A 87 2.42 -22.73 9.10
C THR A 87 1.50 -21.68 9.68
N ILE A 88 0.58 -21.17 8.86
CA ILE A 88 -0.54 -20.32 9.28
C ILE A 88 -1.82 -20.95 8.74
N ASN A 89 -2.75 -21.33 9.62
CA ASN A 89 -3.96 -22.10 9.28
C ASN A 89 -3.64 -23.35 8.41
N GLY A 90 -2.58 -24.08 8.78
CA GLY A 90 -2.09 -25.24 8.04
C GLY A 90 -1.37 -24.94 6.72
N ARG A 91 -1.39 -23.68 6.23
CA ARG A 91 -0.66 -23.29 5.02
C ARG A 91 0.80 -23.01 5.34
N GLN A 92 1.71 -23.65 4.61
CA GLN A 92 3.14 -23.48 4.79
C GLN A 92 3.63 -22.14 4.20
N ILE A 93 4.54 -21.49 4.92
CA ILE A 93 5.24 -20.27 4.50
C ILE A 93 6.73 -20.46 4.77
N VAL A 94 7.54 -20.41 3.71
CA VAL A 94 9.00 -20.50 3.81
C VAL A 94 9.55 -19.17 4.32
N LEU A 95 10.49 -19.26 5.26
CA LEU A 95 11.18 -18.10 5.81
C LEU A 95 12.62 -18.05 5.30
N THR A 96 13.02 -16.87 4.83
CA THR A 96 14.40 -16.57 4.46
C THR A 96 14.88 -15.32 5.20
N SER A 97 16.19 -15.17 5.33
CA SER A 97 16.80 -13.97 5.93
C SER A 97 18.04 -13.54 5.12
N GLU A 98 17.80 -13.16 3.87
CA GLU A 98 18.84 -12.74 2.93
C GLU A 98 18.77 -11.23 2.65
N ARG A 99 19.92 -10.56 2.70
CA ARG A 99 20.06 -9.13 2.40
C ARG A 99 20.52 -8.87 0.97
N ASP A 100 21.20 -9.84 0.37
CA ASP A 100 21.69 -9.83 -1.00
C ASP A 100 20.69 -10.53 -1.92
N LEU A 101 19.96 -9.74 -2.73
CA LEU A 101 18.94 -10.27 -3.63
C LEU A 101 19.48 -11.27 -4.65
N GLN A 102 20.78 -11.27 -4.93
CA GLN A 102 21.41 -12.22 -5.84
C GLN A 102 21.44 -13.66 -5.31
N LYS A 103 21.33 -13.82 -3.99
CA LYS A 103 21.33 -15.13 -3.31
C LYS A 103 19.93 -15.65 -3.00
N LEU A 104 18.93 -14.81 -3.23
CA LEU A 104 17.54 -15.17 -3.01
C LEU A 104 17.02 -15.91 -4.26
N ASN A 105 16.37 -17.05 -4.08
CA ASN A 105 15.72 -17.79 -5.17
C ASN A 105 14.24 -18.01 -4.83
N TRP A 106 13.38 -17.15 -5.38
CA TRP A 106 11.94 -17.17 -5.19
C TRP A 106 11.29 -18.38 -5.87
N SER A 107 11.73 -18.74 -7.07
CA SER A 107 11.18 -19.88 -7.81
C SER A 107 11.33 -21.20 -7.06
N ALA A 108 12.45 -21.38 -6.34
CA ALA A 108 12.71 -22.58 -5.54
C ALA A 108 11.70 -22.76 -4.38
N VAL A 109 11.11 -21.67 -3.91
CA VAL A 109 10.09 -21.67 -2.85
C VAL A 109 8.69 -21.41 -3.40
N GLY A 110 8.52 -21.50 -4.72
CA GLY A 110 7.23 -21.39 -5.40
C GLY A 110 6.65 -19.98 -5.46
N VAL A 111 7.46 -18.93 -5.29
CA VAL A 111 7.00 -17.54 -5.43
C VAL A 111 7.03 -17.12 -6.90
N ASP A 112 5.90 -16.62 -7.38
CA ASP A 112 5.76 -16.03 -8.71
C ASP A 112 5.83 -14.49 -8.67
N TYR A 113 5.19 -13.88 -7.67
CA TYR A 113 5.06 -12.43 -7.55
C TYR A 113 5.67 -11.95 -6.25
N VAL A 114 6.50 -10.90 -6.32
CA VAL A 114 7.16 -10.36 -5.12
C VAL A 114 6.54 -9.04 -4.75
N VAL A 115 6.16 -8.91 -3.48
CA VAL A 115 5.84 -7.63 -2.87
C VAL A 115 7.09 -7.11 -2.16
N GLU A 116 7.66 -6.04 -2.71
CA GLU A 116 8.89 -5.41 -2.21
C GLU A 116 8.57 -4.34 -1.16
N CYS A 117 8.72 -4.73 0.11
CA CYS A 117 8.33 -3.99 1.32
C CYS A 117 9.51 -3.46 2.16
N THR A 118 10.75 -3.56 1.69
CA THR A 118 11.93 -3.12 2.46
C THR A 118 12.08 -1.60 2.50
N GLY A 119 11.52 -0.90 1.51
CA GLY A 119 11.74 0.53 1.27
C GLY A 119 13.15 0.87 0.77
N LYS A 120 13.99 -0.13 0.50
CA LYS A 120 15.37 0.05 -0.01
C LYS A 120 15.45 -0.14 -1.53
N PHE A 121 14.74 -1.13 -2.06
CA PHE A 121 14.78 -1.50 -3.47
C PHE A 121 13.66 -0.82 -4.25
N THR A 122 13.57 0.51 -4.17
CA THR A 122 12.49 1.30 -4.81
C THR A 122 12.82 1.76 -6.24
N LYS A 123 14.07 1.57 -6.68
CA LYS A 123 14.49 1.81 -8.07
C LYS A 123 14.28 0.55 -8.90
N ARG A 124 13.94 0.72 -10.17
CA ARG A 124 13.65 -0.36 -11.11
C ARG A 124 14.76 -1.40 -11.15
N ASP A 125 16.00 -0.99 -11.41
CA ASP A 125 17.14 -1.92 -11.55
C ASP A 125 17.41 -2.73 -10.28
N LEU A 126 17.14 -2.14 -9.11
CA LEU A 126 17.31 -2.80 -7.83
C LEU A 126 16.22 -3.86 -7.60
N ALA A 127 14.95 -3.49 -7.81
CA ALA A 127 13.83 -4.40 -7.66
C ALA A 127 13.85 -5.51 -8.72
N LEU A 128 14.35 -5.24 -9.93
CA LEU A 128 14.49 -6.22 -11.00
C LEU A 128 15.41 -7.39 -10.62
N GLN A 129 16.25 -7.24 -9.58
CA GLN A 129 17.07 -8.36 -9.08
C GLN A 129 16.23 -9.53 -8.55
N HIS A 130 15.02 -9.29 -8.03
CA HIS A 130 14.08 -10.36 -7.68
C HIS A 130 13.63 -11.19 -8.88
N VAL A 131 13.61 -10.57 -10.05
CA VAL A 131 13.31 -11.23 -11.32
C VAL A 131 14.56 -11.93 -11.86
N THR A 132 15.67 -11.20 -11.97
CA THR A 132 16.88 -11.69 -12.63
C THR A 132 17.55 -12.83 -11.86
N TYR A 133 17.68 -12.68 -10.54
CA TYR A 133 18.35 -13.66 -9.67
C TYR A 133 17.34 -14.46 -8.86
N GLY A 134 16.27 -13.80 -8.39
CA GLY A 134 15.19 -14.47 -7.66
C GLY A 134 14.31 -15.34 -8.54
N HIS A 135 14.33 -15.17 -9.86
CA HIS A 135 13.46 -15.89 -10.79
C HIS A 135 11.96 -15.70 -10.51
N ALA A 136 11.58 -14.60 -9.84
CA ALA A 136 10.18 -14.19 -9.79
C ALA A 136 9.71 -13.72 -11.17
N LYS A 137 8.41 -13.81 -11.44
CA LYS A 137 7.80 -13.29 -12.67
C LYS A 137 7.75 -11.77 -12.65
N ARG A 138 7.18 -11.20 -11.58
CA ARG A 138 6.93 -9.76 -11.44
C ARG A 138 7.18 -9.26 -10.02
N VAL A 139 7.40 -7.96 -9.88
CA VAL A 139 7.62 -7.27 -8.61
C VAL A 139 6.67 -6.08 -8.48
N VAL A 140 6.01 -5.97 -7.33
CA VAL A 140 5.22 -4.80 -6.94
C VAL A 140 5.89 -4.11 -5.76
N ILE A 141 6.41 -2.89 -6.00
CA ILE A 141 7.09 -2.06 -5.00
C ILE A 141 6.05 -1.38 -4.11
N SER A 142 6.19 -1.53 -2.78
CA SER A 142 5.29 -0.96 -1.77
C SER A 142 5.58 0.52 -1.43
N ALA A 143 6.11 1.28 -2.38
CA ALA A 143 6.48 2.68 -2.23
C ALA A 143 6.57 3.36 -3.61
N PRO A 144 6.54 4.71 -3.66
CA PRO A 144 6.83 5.44 -4.89
C PRO A 144 8.18 5.05 -5.48
N SER A 145 8.20 4.79 -6.78
CA SER A 145 9.42 4.58 -7.55
C SER A 145 9.71 5.81 -8.41
N SER A 146 10.99 6.11 -8.62
CA SER A 146 11.40 7.23 -9.48
C SER A 146 11.39 6.89 -10.97
N ASP A 147 11.48 5.60 -11.30
CA ASP A 147 11.81 5.06 -12.61
C ASP A 147 10.96 3.82 -13.00
N SER A 148 10.12 3.30 -12.10
CA SER A 148 9.17 2.23 -12.42
C SER A 148 7.77 2.77 -12.72
N PRO A 149 7.03 2.17 -13.68
CA PRO A 149 5.62 2.50 -13.91
C PRO A 149 4.80 2.42 -12.62
N THR A 150 3.94 3.41 -12.39
CA THR A 150 3.16 3.54 -11.17
C THR A 150 1.68 3.29 -11.44
N TYR A 151 1.09 2.39 -10.65
CA TYR A 151 -0.32 2.03 -10.78
C TYR A 151 -1.03 2.17 -9.43
N VAL A 152 -2.26 2.67 -9.50
CA VAL A 152 -3.21 2.74 -8.39
C VAL A 152 -4.45 1.93 -8.81
N TYR A 153 -4.75 0.91 -8.01
CA TYR A 153 -5.87 0.01 -8.26
C TYR A 153 -7.21 0.76 -8.29
N GLY A 154 -8.03 0.49 -9.30
CA GLY A 154 -9.31 1.17 -9.56
C GLY A 154 -9.18 2.56 -10.21
N VAL A 155 -7.97 3.11 -10.29
CA VAL A 155 -7.72 4.42 -10.91
C VAL A 155 -7.14 4.25 -12.31
N ASN A 156 -5.92 3.72 -12.42
CA ASN A 156 -5.23 3.49 -13.69
C ASN A 156 -4.68 2.06 -13.84
N SER A 157 -5.00 1.15 -12.91
CA SER A 157 -4.54 -0.26 -12.96
C SER A 157 -4.91 -0.95 -14.26
N ASP A 158 -6.07 -0.63 -14.86
CA ASP A 158 -6.53 -1.23 -16.12
C ASP A 158 -5.64 -0.88 -17.32
N ASN A 159 -4.71 0.07 -17.16
CA ASN A 159 -3.68 0.41 -18.15
C ASN A 159 -2.41 -0.46 -18.00
N TYR A 160 -2.37 -1.36 -17.02
CA TYR A 160 -1.27 -2.33 -16.89
C TYR A 160 -1.30 -3.31 -18.06
N ARG A 161 -0.14 -3.62 -18.61
CA ARG A 161 0.06 -4.64 -19.64
C ARG A 161 1.23 -5.52 -19.21
N ALA A 162 1.09 -6.81 -19.40
CA ALA A 162 2.11 -7.80 -19.11
C ALA A 162 3.22 -7.72 -20.19
N ASP A 163 4.31 -7.01 -19.87
CA ASP A 163 5.47 -6.88 -20.75
C ASP A 163 6.78 -6.71 -19.96
N GLU A 164 7.91 -6.77 -20.67
CA GLU A 164 9.25 -6.64 -20.06
C GLU A 164 9.46 -5.26 -19.39
N ASP A 165 8.90 -4.19 -19.94
CA ASP A 165 9.01 -2.86 -19.34
C ASP A 165 8.20 -2.72 -18.04
N ARG A 166 7.27 -3.64 -17.80
CA ARG A 166 6.39 -3.65 -16.62
C ARG A 166 6.61 -4.88 -15.73
N ARG A 167 7.80 -5.51 -15.79
CA ARG A 167 8.20 -6.55 -14.82
C ARG A 167 8.21 -6.05 -13.37
N VAL A 168 8.54 -4.77 -13.21
CA VAL A 168 8.62 -4.08 -11.93
C VAL A 168 7.70 -2.87 -11.99
N VAL A 169 6.75 -2.80 -11.08
CA VAL A 169 5.80 -1.69 -10.96
C VAL A 169 5.74 -1.15 -9.53
N SER A 170 5.31 0.09 -9.38
CA SER A 170 5.08 0.73 -8.07
C SER A 170 3.60 0.81 -7.76
N CYS A 171 3.23 0.44 -6.53
CA CYS A 171 1.89 0.67 -5.97
C CYS A 171 1.72 2.09 -5.41
N ALA A 172 2.53 3.06 -5.86
CA ALA A 172 2.56 4.44 -5.39
C ALA A 172 2.76 4.56 -3.86
N SER A 173 2.21 5.62 -3.26
CA SER A 173 2.15 5.81 -1.80
C SER A 173 0.73 5.65 -1.26
N CYS A 174 0.58 5.49 0.06
CA CYS A 174 -0.71 5.53 0.73
C CYS A 174 -1.50 6.82 0.45
N THR A 175 -0.87 7.99 0.52
CA THR A 175 -1.52 9.27 0.19
C THR A 175 -1.96 9.32 -1.28
N THR A 176 -1.15 8.81 -2.22
CA THR A 176 -1.52 8.75 -3.64
C THR A 176 -2.75 7.84 -3.84
N ASN A 177 -2.76 6.68 -3.19
CA ASN A 177 -3.90 5.75 -3.24
C ASN A 177 -5.18 6.37 -2.65
N CYS A 178 -5.07 7.26 -1.66
CA CYS A 178 -6.22 7.99 -1.14
C CYS A 178 -6.70 9.13 -2.05
N VAL A 179 -5.80 9.97 -2.54
CA VAL A 179 -6.21 11.19 -3.25
C VAL A 179 -6.64 10.93 -4.70
N THR A 180 -6.04 9.95 -5.37
CA THR A 180 -6.30 9.74 -6.80
C THR A 180 -7.70 9.19 -7.12
N PRO A 181 -8.33 8.30 -6.32
CA PRO A 181 -9.75 7.96 -6.51
C PRO A 181 -10.67 9.18 -6.35
N VAL A 182 -10.40 10.05 -5.36
CA VAL A 182 -11.16 11.28 -5.13
C VAL A 182 -11.03 12.23 -6.34
N LEU A 183 -9.80 12.48 -6.78
CA LEU A 183 -9.53 13.33 -7.94
C LEU A 183 -10.13 12.76 -9.24
N LYS A 184 -10.08 11.44 -9.44
CA LYS A 184 -10.68 10.78 -10.62
C LYS A 184 -12.17 11.07 -10.71
N VAL A 185 -12.91 10.91 -9.61
CA VAL A 185 -14.36 11.19 -9.59
C VAL A 185 -14.64 12.67 -9.83
N LEU A 186 -13.96 13.57 -9.11
CA LEU A 186 -14.15 15.01 -9.28
C LEU A 186 -13.85 15.47 -10.70
N HIS A 187 -12.72 15.04 -11.27
CA HIS A 187 -12.30 15.44 -12.59
C HIS A 187 -13.24 14.92 -13.69
N GLN A 188 -13.62 13.65 -13.62
CA GLN A 188 -14.51 13.04 -14.62
C GLN A 188 -15.93 13.63 -14.61
N GLN A 189 -16.41 14.12 -13.47
CA GLN A 189 -17.77 14.64 -13.34
C GLN A 189 -17.85 16.16 -13.52
N PHE A 190 -16.87 16.91 -13.00
CA PHE A 190 -16.97 18.37 -12.89
C PHE A 190 -15.77 19.11 -13.48
N GLY A 191 -14.74 18.40 -13.93
CA GLY A 191 -13.45 18.98 -14.28
C GLY A 191 -12.72 19.55 -13.06
N ILE A 192 -11.40 19.72 -13.17
CA ILE A 192 -10.60 20.34 -12.11
C ILE A 192 -9.76 21.44 -12.76
N VAL A 193 -9.87 22.66 -12.25
CA VAL A 193 -9.02 23.78 -12.64
C VAL A 193 -7.69 23.69 -11.88
N GLN A 194 -7.78 23.61 -10.55
CA GLN A 194 -6.62 23.56 -9.66
C GLN A 194 -6.98 22.94 -8.31
N GLY A 195 -5.99 22.39 -7.61
CA GLY A 195 -6.18 21.84 -6.27
C GLY A 195 -4.93 21.94 -5.40
N LEU A 196 -5.14 22.15 -4.11
CA LEU A 196 -4.09 22.16 -3.10
C LEU A 196 -4.39 21.10 -2.05
N LEU A 197 -3.50 20.11 -1.96
CA LEU A 197 -3.58 19.00 -1.04
C LEU A 197 -2.75 19.26 0.22
N THR A 198 -3.35 19.09 1.38
CA THR A 198 -2.63 18.86 2.63
C THR A 198 -2.93 17.46 3.10
N THR A 199 -1.92 16.62 3.37
CA THR A 199 -2.17 15.38 4.10
C THR A 199 -1.76 15.52 5.56
N VAL A 200 -2.74 15.38 6.45
CA VAL A 200 -2.53 15.22 7.89
C VAL A 200 -2.23 13.76 8.12
N HIS A 201 -0.97 13.44 8.34
CA HIS A 201 -0.46 12.09 8.21
C HIS A 201 0.12 11.59 9.53
N ALA A 202 -0.26 10.37 9.90
CA ALA A 202 0.31 9.66 11.04
C ALA A 202 1.85 9.59 10.97
N ALA A 203 2.46 9.42 12.14
CA ALA A 203 3.87 9.10 12.26
C ALA A 203 4.21 7.83 11.46
N THR A 204 5.42 7.77 10.90
CA THR A 204 5.94 6.53 10.32
C THR A 204 7.35 6.26 10.84
N GLN A 205 7.91 5.11 10.48
CA GLN A 205 9.26 4.71 10.90
C GLN A 205 10.36 5.69 10.44
N SER A 206 10.07 6.57 9.48
CA SER A 206 11.06 7.54 8.99
C SER A 206 11.26 8.76 9.90
N GLN A 207 10.39 8.93 10.91
CA GLN A 207 10.44 10.00 11.90
C GLN A 207 11.12 9.49 13.16
N GLN A 208 11.62 10.42 13.97
CA GLN A 208 12.35 10.10 15.19
C GLN A 208 11.41 10.13 16.40
N VAL A 209 11.66 9.23 17.36
CA VAL A 209 10.97 9.27 18.67
C VAL A 209 11.45 10.46 19.50
N LEU A 210 12.76 10.75 19.45
CA LEU A 210 13.40 11.90 20.10
C LEU A 210 14.10 12.75 19.05
N ASP A 211 14.50 13.97 19.39
CA ASP A 211 15.22 14.84 18.47
C ASP A 211 16.52 14.19 17.96
N GLY A 212 16.71 14.19 16.64
CA GLY A 212 17.81 13.52 15.97
C GLY A 212 18.03 14.01 14.53
N TYR A 213 18.90 13.31 13.81
CA TYR A 213 19.25 13.67 12.43
C TYR A 213 18.26 13.07 11.41
N SER A 214 17.88 13.86 10.41
CA SER A 214 17.09 13.41 9.27
C SER A 214 17.78 13.77 7.96
N LYS A 215 17.96 12.76 7.09
CA LYS A 215 18.50 12.92 5.73
C LYS A 215 17.56 13.71 4.81
N LYS A 216 16.26 13.79 5.13
CA LYS A 216 15.25 14.40 4.26
C LYS A 216 15.13 15.90 4.47
N ASN A 217 15.01 16.35 5.72
CA ASN A 217 15.02 17.76 6.11
C ASN A 217 15.14 17.91 7.64
N ARG A 218 15.52 19.10 8.10
CA ARG A 218 15.69 19.42 9.53
C ARG A 218 14.45 19.22 10.41
N ARG A 219 13.24 19.37 9.85
CA ARG A 219 11.98 19.28 10.62
C ARG A 219 11.65 17.84 10.99
N LEU A 220 11.86 16.91 10.06
CA LEU A 220 11.65 15.46 10.27
C LEU A 220 12.65 14.83 11.26
N GLY A 221 13.67 15.57 11.68
CA GLY A 221 14.55 15.16 12.77
C GLY A 221 13.96 15.38 14.16
N ARG A 222 12.89 16.16 14.30
CA ARG A 222 12.27 16.45 15.60
C ARG A 222 11.38 15.29 16.08
N SER A 223 11.24 15.16 17.40
CA SER A 223 10.35 14.19 18.06
C SER A 223 8.95 14.19 17.45
N VAL A 224 8.48 13.03 16.99
CA VAL A 224 7.16 12.88 16.35
C VAL A 224 6.01 12.91 17.35
N PHE A 225 6.26 12.70 18.64
CA PHE A 225 5.22 12.69 19.67
C PHE A 225 4.91 14.09 20.20
N ASP A 226 5.86 15.03 20.10
CA ASP A 226 5.72 16.38 20.65
C ASP A 226 5.43 17.45 19.59
N ASN A 227 5.39 17.09 18.30
CA ASN A 227 5.37 18.06 17.22
C ASN A 227 4.31 17.77 16.15
N ILE A 228 3.80 18.85 15.58
CA ILE A 228 3.14 18.89 14.28
C ILE A 228 4.20 19.31 13.25
N ILE A 229 4.59 18.40 12.35
CA ILE A 229 5.80 18.55 11.53
C ILE A 229 5.44 18.72 10.03
N PRO A 230 5.55 19.93 9.46
CA PRO A 230 5.29 20.13 8.04
C PRO A 230 6.48 19.65 7.19
N THR A 231 6.19 18.98 6.09
CA THR A 231 7.16 18.46 5.11
C THR A 231 6.58 18.49 3.69
N THR A 232 7.46 18.47 2.69
CA THR A 232 7.04 18.27 1.30
C THR A 232 6.49 16.86 1.09
N THR A 233 5.65 16.70 0.07
CA THR A 233 5.10 15.40 -0.37
C THR A 233 5.38 15.19 -1.85
N GLY A 234 5.54 13.92 -2.24
CA GLY A 234 5.67 13.51 -3.64
C GLY A 234 4.33 13.39 -4.38
N ALA A 235 3.21 13.74 -3.73
CA ALA A 235 1.87 13.54 -4.26
C ALA A 235 1.67 14.18 -5.65
N ALA A 236 2.16 15.40 -5.88
CA ALA A 236 2.03 16.09 -7.18
C ALA A 236 2.62 15.27 -8.34
N LYS A 237 3.86 14.78 -8.17
CA LYS A 237 4.52 13.93 -9.17
C LYS A 237 3.75 12.64 -9.40
N ALA A 238 3.28 12.01 -8.32
CA ALA A 238 2.52 10.77 -8.40
C ALA A 238 1.16 10.96 -9.09
N ILE A 239 0.46 12.07 -8.82
CA ILE A 239 -0.80 12.43 -9.49
C ILE A 239 -0.54 12.62 -10.99
N ALA A 240 0.50 13.35 -11.38
CA ALA A 240 0.84 13.54 -12.80
C ALA A 240 1.12 12.21 -13.54
N THR A 241 1.62 11.19 -12.83
CA THR A 241 1.83 9.85 -13.41
C THR A 241 0.54 9.03 -13.48
N VAL A 242 -0.31 9.11 -12.46
CA VAL A 242 -1.51 8.25 -12.34
C VAL A 242 -2.71 8.84 -13.08
N LEU A 243 -2.84 10.17 -13.09
CA LEU A 243 -3.88 10.97 -13.75
C LEU A 243 -3.20 12.09 -14.57
N PRO A 244 -2.63 11.76 -15.76
CA PRO A 244 -1.85 12.71 -16.56
C PRO A 244 -2.59 14.00 -16.92
N GLU A 245 -3.91 13.93 -17.06
CA GLU A 245 -4.80 15.07 -17.31
C GLU A 245 -4.85 16.10 -16.16
N LEU A 246 -4.36 15.73 -14.98
CA LEU A 246 -4.21 16.62 -13.82
C LEU A 246 -2.77 17.12 -13.61
N THR A 247 -1.87 16.87 -14.58
CA THR A 247 -0.49 17.37 -14.53
C THR A 247 -0.48 18.89 -14.39
N GLY A 248 0.23 19.39 -13.36
CA GLY A 248 0.34 20.83 -13.08
C GLY A 248 -0.88 21.45 -12.40
N LYS A 249 -2.00 20.71 -12.25
CA LYS A 249 -3.23 21.22 -11.62
C LYS A 249 -3.27 21.00 -10.12
N VAL A 250 -2.64 19.95 -9.62
CA VAL A 250 -2.68 19.59 -8.18
C VAL A 250 -1.28 19.49 -7.59
N THR A 251 -1.06 20.20 -6.48
CA THR A 251 0.16 20.08 -5.67
C THR A 251 -0.20 19.98 -4.19
N GLY A 252 0.78 19.78 -3.31
CA GLY A 252 0.47 19.70 -1.89
C GLY A 252 1.65 19.62 -0.94
N VAL A 253 1.30 19.54 0.34
CA VAL A 253 2.18 19.39 1.48
C VAL A 253 1.71 18.25 2.39
N SER A 254 2.57 17.83 3.31
CA SER A 254 2.21 16.89 4.36
C SER A 254 2.50 17.51 5.72
N ILE A 255 1.61 17.27 6.67
CA ILE A 255 1.77 17.63 8.07
C ILE A 255 1.78 16.32 8.85
N ARG A 256 2.88 16.01 9.52
CA ARG A 256 2.97 14.82 10.39
C ARG A 256 2.44 15.17 11.77
N VAL A 257 1.61 14.30 12.31
CA VAL A 257 0.97 14.49 13.62
C VAL A 257 1.27 13.31 14.57
N PRO A 258 1.18 13.51 15.90
CA PRO A 258 1.35 12.46 16.92
C PRO A 258 0.26 11.38 16.93
N ALA A 259 0.04 10.70 15.79
CA ALA A 259 -0.84 9.54 15.67
C ALA A 259 -0.02 8.34 15.15
N PRO A 260 -0.24 7.12 15.67
CA PRO A 260 0.55 5.95 15.28
C PRO A 260 0.10 5.34 13.94
N ASN A 261 -1.16 5.58 13.54
CA ASN A 261 -1.74 5.13 12.29
C ASN A 261 -2.98 5.97 11.94
N VAL A 262 -3.50 5.78 10.73
CA VAL A 262 -4.60 6.52 10.11
C VAL A 262 -4.23 7.97 9.81
N SER A 263 -4.51 8.35 8.57
CA SER A 263 -4.19 9.66 8.02
C SER A 263 -5.42 10.19 7.27
N MET A 264 -5.36 11.46 6.90
CA MET A 264 -6.41 12.12 6.15
C MET A 264 -5.81 13.03 5.08
N ILE A 265 -6.52 13.18 3.97
CA ILE A 265 -6.31 14.26 3.02
C ILE A 265 -7.30 15.39 3.30
N ASP A 266 -6.81 16.61 3.16
CA ASP A 266 -7.60 17.84 2.99
C ASP A 266 -7.26 18.36 1.59
N LEU A 267 -8.22 18.23 0.68
CA LEU A 267 -8.11 18.73 -0.69
C LEU A 267 -8.99 19.96 -0.84
N THR A 268 -8.37 21.12 -1.02
CA THR A 268 -9.07 22.33 -1.47
C THR A 268 -9.00 22.40 -2.99
N VAL A 269 -10.14 22.47 -3.67
CA VAL A 269 -10.23 22.27 -5.12
C VAL A 269 -11.19 23.26 -5.79
N THR A 270 -10.80 23.72 -6.97
CA THR A 270 -11.66 24.47 -7.89
C THR A 270 -12.13 23.56 -9.04
N THR A 271 -13.44 23.41 -9.24
CA THR A 271 -14.00 22.66 -10.37
C THR A 271 -14.15 23.55 -11.61
N GLU A 272 -14.16 22.95 -12.81
CA GLU A 272 -14.40 23.69 -14.05
C GLU A 272 -15.88 24.03 -14.19
N GLN A 273 -16.76 23.05 -13.95
CA GLN A 273 -18.21 23.22 -13.97
C GLN A 273 -18.73 23.61 -12.57
N PRO A 274 -19.66 24.58 -12.47
CA PRO A 274 -20.41 24.83 -11.24
C PRO A 274 -21.18 23.57 -10.81
N THR A 275 -21.18 23.28 -9.51
CA THR A 275 -21.87 22.16 -8.87
C THR A 275 -22.21 22.51 -7.41
N SER A 276 -22.61 21.53 -6.61
CA SER A 276 -22.83 21.65 -5.16
C SER A 276 -22.20 20.48 -4.41
N LEU A 277 -22.01 20.64 -3.11
CA LEU A 277 -21.50 19.56 -2.26
C LEU A 277 -22.41 18.32 -2.31
N ALA A 278 -23.72 18.52 -2.40
CA ALA A 278 -24.69 17.43 -2.50
C ALA A 278 -24.48 16.59 -3.78
N GLU A 279 -24.23 17.26 -4.92
CA GLU A 279 -23.94 16.60 -6.19
C GLU A 279 -22.58 15.88 -6.17
N ILE A 280 -21.56 16.50 -5.57
CA ILE A 280 -20.24 15.88 -5.36
C ILE A 280 -20.36 14.61 -4.51
N MET A 281 -21.08 14.67 -3.38
CA MET A 281 -21.31 13.49 -2.53
C MET A 281 -22.09 12.40 -3.26
N ALA A 282 -23.09 12.78 -4.05
CA ALA A 282 -23.82 11.82 -4.89
C ALA A 282 -22.90 11.15 -5.92
N ALA A 283 -21.97 11.88 -6.53
CA ALA A 283 -20.97 11.32 -7.45
C ALA A 283 -20.03 10.34 -6.74
N PHE A 284 -19.51 10.68 -5.57
CA PHE A 284 -18.68 9.77 -4.77
C PHE A 284 -19.45 8.51 -4.37
N ARG A 285 -20.70 8.63 -3.91
CA ARG A 285 -21.53 7.47 -3.54
C ARG A 285 -21.81 6.55 -4.74
N ARG A 286 -22.03 7.11 -5.95
CA ARG A 286 -22.16 6.31 -7.18
C ARG A 286 -20.88 5.56 -7.51
N ALA A 287 -19.73 6.24 -7.44
CA ALA A 287 -18.44 5.62 -7.73
C ALA A 287 -18.08 4.53 -6.71
N ALA A 288 -18.33 4.77 -5.42
CA ALA A 288 -18.13 3.81 -4.33
C ALA A 288 -18.99 2.53 -4.46
N LYS A 289 -20.11 2.58 -5.18
CA LYS A 289 -20.97 1.41 -5.47
C LYS A 289 -20.71 0.78 -6.84
N SER A 290 -19.78 1.32 -7.63
CA SER A 290 -19.52 0.88 -9.00
C SER A 290 -18.02 0.78 -9.28
N SER A 291 -17.47 1.69 -10.08
CA SER A 291 -16.09 1.63 -10.58
C SER A 291 -15.00 1.71 -9.50
N LEU A 292 -15.34 2.17 -8.29
CA LEU A 292 -14.44 2.27 -7.14
C LEU A 292 -14.94 1.48 -5.93
N ALA A 293 -15.77 0.45 -6.14
CA ALA A 293 -16.21 -0.44 -5.06
C ALA A 293 -15.01 -1.08 -4.34
N GLY A 294 -15.00 -0.98 -3.00
CA GLY A 294 -13.89 -1.47 -2.16
C GLY A 294 -12.62 -0.59 -2.17
N VAL A 295 -12.61 0.48 -2.98
CA VAL A 295 -11.51 1.47 -3.06
C VAL A 295 -11.92 2.79 -2.43
N LEU A 296 -13.13 3.27 -2.75
CA LEU A 296 -13.71 4.50 -2.25
C LEU A 296 -14.94 4.18 -1.40
N TYR A 297 -15.07 4.86 -0.27
CA TYR A 297 -16.27 4.84 0.57
C TYR A 297 -16.66 6.27 0.93
N VAL A 298 -17.94 6.49 1.28
CA VAL A 298 -18.44 7.76 1.78
C VAL A 298 -19.05 7.50 3.15
N SER A 299 -18.53 8.16 4.17
CA SER A 299 -19.07 8.13 5.53
C SER A 299 -19.97 9.33 5.76
N ASP A 300 -21.16 9.08 6.31
CA ASP A 300 -22.10 10.09 6.79
C ASP A 300 -22.02 10.27 8.32
N GLU A 301 -21.14 9.51 8.99
CA GLU A 301 -20.96 9.51 10.43
C GLU A 301 -19.84 10.49 10.85
N GLU A 302 -20.02 11.15 11.99
CA GLU A 302 -19.02 12.05 12.60
C GLU A 302 -17.94 11.25 13.34
N LEU A 303 -17.01 10.66 12.58
CA LEU A 303 -15.95 9.77 13.08
C LEU A 303 -14.59 10.46 13.20
N VAL A 304 -13.66 9.81 13.91
CA VAL A 304 -12.28 10.27 14.10
C VAL A 304 -11.27 9.21 13.64
N SER A 305 -9.97 9.56 13.68
CA SER A 305 -8.90 8.73 13.12
C SER A 305 -8.86 7.29 13.65
N SER A 306 -9.20 7.06 14.92
CA SER A 306 -9.20 5.72 15.51
C SER A 306 -10.23 4.78 14.88
N ASP A 307 -11.34 5.32 14.39
CA ASP A 307 -12.49 4.55 13.94
C ASP A 307 -12.24 3.95 12.54
N TYR A 308 -11.27 4.50 11.82
CA TYR A 308 -10.84 4.02 10.51
C TYR A 308 -9.69 3.02 10.58
N LYS A 309 -9.20 2.65 11.77
CA LYS A 309 -8.18 1.60 11.90
C LYS A 309 -8.70 0.28 11.34
N GLY A 310 -7.93 -0.33 10.45
CA GLY A 310 -8.34 -1.58 9.80
C GLY A 310 -9.39 -1.39 8.69
N ASN A 311 -9.72 -0.15 8.31
CA ASN A 311 -10.58 0.09 7.16
C ASN A 311 -9.82 -0.22 5.86
N PRO A 312 -10.32 -1.14 5.00
CA PRO A 312 -9.58 -1.59 3.82
C PRO A 312 -9.70 -0.66 2.62
N ASN A 313 -10.55 0.38 2.66
CA ASN A 313 -10.70 1.32 1.54
C ASN A 313 -9.45 2.19 1.41
N SER A 314 -9.14 2.62 0.19
CA SER A 314 -8.05 3.56 -0.06
C SER A 314 -8.41 4.98 0.36
N ALA A 315 -9.69 5.34 0.25
CA ALA A 315 -10.22 6.63 0.61
C ALA A 315 -11.62 6.48 1.21
N VAL A 316 -11.83 7.07 2.37
CA VAL A 316 -13.14 7.22 3.00
C VAL A 316 -13.46 8.70 3.05
N VAL A 317 -14.31 9.18 2.13
CA VAL A 317 -14.76 10.57 2.11
C VAL A 317 -15.60 10.84 3.35
N ASP A 318 -15.23 11.86 4.11
CA ASP A 318 -15.92 12.30 5.31
C ASP A 318 -16.95 13.37 4.92
N ALA A 319 -18.19 12.95 4.65
CA ALA A 319 -19.21 13.85 4.12
C ALA A 319 -19.51 15.02 5.09
N PRO A 320 -19.64 14.81 6.42
CA PRO A 320 -19.81 15.91 7.38
C PRO A 320 -18.65 16.90 7.43
N ALA A 321 -17.41 16.46 7.22
CA ALA A 321 -16.24 17.34 7.26
C ALA A 321 -15.97 18.09 5.94
N CYS A 322 -16.60 17.69 4.83
CA CYS A 322 -16.46 18.40 3.56
C CYS A 322 -17.22 19.73 3.56
N THR A 323 -16.75 20.71 2.78
CA THR A 323 -17.34 22.06 2.78
C THR A 323 -17.42 22.63 1.37
N GLU A 324 -18.49 23.37 1.09
CA GLU A 324 -18.67 24.19 -0.10
C GLU A 324 -18.54 25.66 0.28
N LEU A 325 -17.65 26.41 -0.38
CA LEU A 325 -17.58 27.86 -0.23
C LEU A 325 -18.51 28.57 -1.23
N ASN A 326 -18.51 28.07 -2.46
CA ASN A 326 -19.34 28.53 -3.56
C ASN A 326 -19.44 27.40 -4.61
N PRO A 327 -20.26 27.54 -5.67
CA PRO A 327 -20.51 26.46 -6.62
C PRO A 327 -19.29 25.90 -7.37
N GLN A 328 -18.10 26.49 -7.26
CA GLN A 328 -16.89 25.98 -7.89
C GLN A 328 -15.74 25.74 -6.92
N PHE A 329 -15.87 26.08 -5.63
CA PHE A 329 -14.76 26.02 -4.68
C PHE A 329 -15.12 25.21 -3.44
N PHE A 330 -14.42 24.08 -3.28
CA PHE A 330 -14.77 23.06 -2.31
C PHE A 330 -13.56 22.62 -1.49
N LYS A 331 -13.84 22.14 -0.27
CA LYS A 331 -12.91 21.38 0.56
C LYS A 331 -13.44 19.96 0.68
N ILE A 332 -12.64 18.99 0.23
CA ILE A 332 -12.95 17.56 0.29
C ILE A 332 -11.98 16.88 1.24
N MET A 333 -12.51 16.20 2.25
CA MET A 333 -11.74 15.50 3.26
C MET A 333 -11.96 14.00 3.12
N ALA A 334 -10.89 13.22 3.14
CA ALA A 334 -10.99 11.77 3.09
C ALA A 334 -9.94 11.09 3.96
N TRP A 335 -10.39 10.17 4.80
CA TRP A 335 -9.57 9.32 5.66
C TRP A 335 -8.96 8.16 4.89
N TYR A 336 -7.84 7.67 5.39
CA TYR A 336 -7.24 6.43 4.94
C TYR A 336 -6.39 5.82 6.04
N ASP A 337 -6.56 4.52 6.29
CA ASP A 337 -5.59 3.76 7.05
C ASP A 337 -4.34 3.58 6.19
N ASN A 338 -3.32 4.40 6.47
CA ASN A 338 -2.09 4.46 5.69
C ASN A 338 -1.26 3.16 5.73
N GLU A 339 -1.57 2.24 6.63
CA GLU A 339 -0.98 0.91 6.67
C GLU A 339 -1.91 -0.14 6.06
N TRP A 340 -3.18 -0.19 6.50
CA TRP A 340 -4.11 -1.25 6.16
C TRP A 340 -4.73 -1.12 4.78
N GLY A 341 -5.34 0.03 4.46
CA GLY A 341 -5.93 0.28 3.14
C GLY A 341 -4.88 0.16 2.04
N TYR A 342 -3.67 0.68 2.29
CA TYR A 342 -2.54 0.53 1.37
C TYR A 342 -2.09 -0.93 1.17
N SER A 343 -2.02 -1.72 2.24
CA SER A 343 -1.63 -3.13 2.13
C SER A 343 -2.66 -3.97 1.37
N ASN A 344 -3.95 -3.64 1.49
CA ASN A 344 -5.00 -4.25 0.68
C ASN A 344 -4.85 -3.86 -0.80
N ARG A 345 -4.57 -2.59 -1.13
CA ARG A 345 -4.29 -2.16 -2.51
C ARG A 345 -3.07 -2.81 -3.12
N LEU A 346 -2.05 -3.07 -2.31
CA LEU A 346 -0.85 -3.77 -2.75
C LEU A 346 -1.20 -5.20 -3.19
N LEU A 347 -2.01 -5.91 -2.40
CA LEU A 347 -2.53 -7.22 -2.75
C LEU A 347 -3.46 -7.19 -3.98
N ASP A 348 -4.36 -6.21 -4.06
CA ASP A 348 -5.26 -6.03 -5.22
C ASP A 348 -4.47 -5.81 -6.52
N LEU A 349 -3.44 -4.94 -6.47
CA LEU A 349 -2.58 -4.70 -7.61
C LEU A 349 -1.75 -5.93 -7.97
N THR A 350 -1.22 -6.67 -6.99
CA THR A 350 -0.50 -7.92 -7.25
C THR A 350 -1.40 -8.97 -7.91
N ALA A 351 -2.64 -9.14 -7.44
CA ALA A 351 -3.61 -10.04 -8.06
C ALA A 351 -3.98 -9.58 -9.47
N HIS A 352 -4.19 -8.28 -9.69
CA HIS A 352 -4.47 -7.72 -11.02
C HIS A 352 -3.32 -7.97 -12.01
N VAL A 353 -2.08 -7.73 -11.57
CA VAL A 353 -0.87 -8.04 -12.37
C VAL A 353 -0.84 -9.53 -12.69
N ALA A 354 -1.13 -10.41 -11.73
CA ALA A 354 -1.14 -11.85 -11.96
C ALA A 354 -2.21 -12.30 -12.95
N LEU A 355 -3.40 -11.71 -12.93
CA LEU A 355 -4.49 -12.02 -13.86
C LEU A 355 -4.17 -11.61 -15.30
N GLN A 356 -3.33 -10.61 -15.53
CA GLN A 356 -2.92 -10.18 -16.87
C GLN A 356 -1.79 -11.04 -17.47
N GLU A 357 -1.19 -11.93 -16.67
CA GLU A 357 -0.17 -12.89 -17.13
C GLU A 357 -0.76 -14.26 -17.51
N GLN A 358 -2.04 -14.49 -17.20
CA GLN A 358 -2.80 -15.69 -17.58
C GLN A 358 -3.47 -15.46 -18.93
#